data_AF-A0A3B3I512-F1
#
_entry.id   AF-A0A3B3I512-F1
#
_cell.length_a   1.000
_cell.length_b   1.000
_cell.length_c   1.000
_cell.angle_alpha   90.00
_cell.angle_beta   90.00
_cell.angle_gamma   90.00
#
_symmetry.space_group_name_H-M   'P 1'
#
loop_
_entity.id
_entity.type
_entity.pdbx_description
1 polymer ?
#
loop_
_entity_poly.entity_id
_entity_poly.type
_entity_poly.pdbx_seq_one_letter_code
_entity_poly.pdbx_strand_id
1 'polypeptide(L)'
;MKAAEAAAGAPSFWSLLRLSSFSSSLACFYVYFSDSLGFSKEGCKKHELYVSFRDLGWQDWIIAPEGYAAYYCEGECAFPLNSYMNATNHAIVQTLVHFINPETVPKPCCAPTQLHGISVLYFDDSSNVILKKYRNMVVRACGCH
;
A
#
# COMPACT_ATOMS: atom_id res chain seq x y z
N MET A 1 2.48 -4.67 1.77
CA MET A 1 2.21 -3.30 1.25
C MET A 1 3.49 -2.68 0.71
N LYS A 2 3.83 -2.92 -0.57
CA LYS A 2 4.94 -2.21 -1.25
C LYS A 2 4.52 -0.83 -1.81
N ALA A 3 3.31 -0.37 -1.51
CA ALA A 3 2.75 0.86 -2.06
C ALA A 3 3.09 2.14 -1.26
N ALA A 4 3.59 1.99 -0.02
CA ALA A 4 4.05 3.11 0.79
C ALA A 4 5.59 3.15 0.95
N GLU A 5 6.30 2.43 0.09
CA GLU A 5 7.76 2.25 0.19
C GLU A 5 8.49 2.81 -1.03
N ALA A 6 7.98 3.92 -1.57
CA ALA A 6 8.51 4.53 -2.78
C ALA A 6 8.79 6.03 -2.60
N ALA A 7 9.45 6.40 -1.50
CA ALA A 7 10.23 7.64 -1.43
C ALA A 7 11.37 7.59 -0.38
N ALA A 8 11.87 6.41 -0.03
CA ALA A 8 13.10 6.31 0.76
C ALA A 8 14.30 6.53 -0.19
N GLY A 9 14.71 7.77 -0.41
CA GLY A 9 15.72 8.07 -1.42
C GLY A 9 16.10 9.53 -1.54
N ALA A 10 16.32 10.20 -0.41
CA ALA A 10 17.13 11.42 -0.30
C ALA A 10 18.33 11.14 0.67
N PRO A 11 19.51 11.73 0.46
CA PRO A 11 20.79 11.08 0.79
C PRO A 11 21.26 11.18 2.26
N SER A 12 20.52 11.81 3.16
CA SER A 12 21.00 12.08 4.53
C SER A 12 20.18 11.47 5.68
N PHE A 13 19.02 10.87 5.41
CA PHE A 13 18.11 10.36 6.46
C PHE A 13 18.20 8.84 6.72
N TRP A 14 18.99 8.11 5.93
CA TRP A 14 19.06 6.65 5.95
C TRP A 14 19.77 6.03 7.17
N SER A 15 20.40 6.81 8.03
CA SER A 15 21.13 6.30 9.20
C SER A 15 20.28 6.07 10.44
N LEU A 16 19.04 6.58 10.51
CA LEU A 16 18.18 6.50 11.70
C LEU A 16 16.90 5.65 11.54
N LEU A 17 16.56 5.19 10.33
CA LEU A 17 15.41 4.30 10.08
C LEU A 17 15.80 2.82 9.90
N ARG A 18 16.96 2.44 10.43
CA ARG A 18 17.45 1.05 10.40
C ARG A 18 16.87 0.19 11.53
N LEU A 19 15.57 0.32 11.85
CA LEU A 19 14.90 -0.52 12.86
C LEU A 19 13.43 -0.85 12.63
N SER A 20 12.83 -0.58 11.47
CA SER A 20 11.51 -1.15 11.13
C SER A 20 11.53 -1.85 9.79
N SER A 21 11.92 -3.13 9.81
CA SER A 21 11.55 -4.10 8.79
C SER A 21 10.02 -4.16 8.68
N PHE A 22 9.42 -3.34 7.82
CA PHE A 22 7.99 -3.46 7.48
C PHE A 22 7.82 -4.64 6.50
N SER A 23 8.00 -5.84 7.04
CA SER A 23 7.62 -7.09 6.39
C SER A 23 6.13 -7.03 6.02
N SER A 24 5.73 -7.71 4.94
CA SER A 24 4.32 -7.88 4.56
C SER A 24 3.43 -8.37 5.72
N SER A 25 4.02 -8.99 6.74
CA SER A 25 3.36 -9.35 8.02
C SER A 25 2.87 -8.15 8.85
N LEU A 26 3.58 -7.03 8.90
CA LEU A 26 3.20 -5.85 9.71
C LEU A 26 2.01 -5.09 9.11
N ALA A 27 1.91 -5.07 7.79
CA ALA A 27 0.73 -4.58 7.07
C ALA A 27 -0.50 -5.44 7.36
N CYS A 28 -0.32 -6.77 7.39
CA CYS A 28 -1.36 -7.71 7.77
C CYS A 28 -1.77 -7.50 9.24
N PHE A 29 -0.83 -7.27 10.14
CA PHE A 29 -1.09 -6.97 11.56
C PHE A 29 -1.85 -5.66 11.77
N TYR A 30 -1.52 -4.58 11.04
CA TYR A 30 -2.22 -3.30 11.14
C TYR A 30 -3.66 -3.38 10.61
N VAL A 31 -3.87 -4.13 9.53
CA VAL A 31 -5.23 -4.44 9.00
C VAL A 31 -5.99 -5.40 9.93
N TYR A 32 -5.31 -6.37 10.54
CA TYR A 32 -5.86 -7.23 11.60
C TYR A 32 -6.42 -6.41 12.78
N PHE A 33 -5.69 -5.36 13.17
CA PHE A 33 -6.12 -4.49 14.26
C PHE A 33 -7.36 -3.66 13.87
N SER A 34 -7.47 -3.21 12.60
CA SER A 34 -8.67 -2.52 12.09
C SER A 34 -9.92 -3.42 12.01
N ASP A 35 -9.77 -4.75 11.81
CA ASP A 35 -10.92 -5.69 11.73
C ASP A 35 -11.66 -5.83 13.08
N SER A 36 -11.01 -5.45 14.20
CA SER A 36 -11.65 -5.39 15.53
C SER A 36 -12.58 -4.18 15.73
N LEU A 37 -12.59 -3.23 14.78
CA LEU A 37 -13.41 -2.01 14.80
C LEU A 37 -14.55 -1.99 13.77
N GLY A 38 -14.79 -3.10 13.05
CA GLY A 38 -16.00 -3.31 12.26
C GLY A 38 -16.27 -2.26 11.18
N PHE A 39 -15.30 -2.00 10.29
CA PHE A 39 -15.46 -1.04 9.19
C PHE A 39 -15.77 -1.71 7.84
N SER A 40 -16.98 -1.42 7.35
CA SER A 40 -17.60 -1.71 6.02
C SER A 40 -17.69 -3.18 5.57
N LYS A 41 -18.94 -3.66 5.35
CA LYS A 41 -19.29 -4.93 4.70
C LYS A 41 -19.05 -4.93 3.18
N GLU A 42 -18.11 -4.12 2.70
CA GLU A 42 -17.83 -3.99 1.27
C GLU A 42 -16.61 -4.84 0.92
N GLY A 43 -16.69 -5.56 -0.21
CA GLY A 43 -15.60 -6.39 -0.67
C GLY A 43 -14.34 -5.59 -1.01
N CYS A 44 -13.18 -6.24 -0.92
CA CYS A 44 -11.86 -5.67 -1.26
C CYS A 44 -11.89 -4.85 -2.56
N LYS A 45 -11.59 -3.56 -2.45
CA LYS A 45 -11.54 -2.64 -3.60
C LYS A 45 -10.49 -1.55 -3.44
N LYS A 46 -10.29 -0.82 -4.54
CA LYS A 46 -9.44 0.37 -4.59
C LYS A 46 -10.21 1.58 -4.10
N HIS A 47 -9.61 2.34 -3.19
CA HIS A 47 -10.13 3.58 -2.65
C HIS A 47 -9.27 4.77 -3.07
N GLU A 48 -9.90 5.94 -3.16
CA GLU A 48 -9.22 7.18 -3.53
C GLU A 48 -8.37 7.69 -2.37
N LEU A 49 -7.13 8.05 -2.68
CA LEU A 49 -6.23 8.71 -1.74
C LEU A 49 -5.32 9.63 -2.54
N TYR A 50 -5.34 10.90 -2.18
CA TYR A 50 -4.43 11.90 -2.70
C TYR A 50 -3.34 12.18 -1.67
N VAL A 51 -2.09 12.16 -2.09
CA VAL A 51 -0.93 12.47 -1.26
C VAL A 51 -0.36 13.79 -1.74
N SER A 52 -0.43 14.79 -0.89
CA SER A 52 0.21 16.09 -1.07
C SER A 52 1.64 16.03 -0.54
N PHE A 53 2.63 16.43 -1.34
CA PHE A 53 4.00 16.52 -0.85
C PHE A 53 4.19 17.65 0.16
N ARG A 54 3.31 18.66 0.13
CA ARG A 54 3.30 19.72 1.15
C ARG A 54 2.91 19.19 2.52
N ASP A 55 1.93 18.29 2.60
CA ASP A 55 1.47 17.73 3.87
C ASP A 55 2.52 16.80 4.49
N LEU A 56 3.43 16.27 3.66
CA LEU A 56 4.60 15.50 4.07
C LEU A 56 5.82 16.36 4.42
N GLY A 57 5.74 17.69 4.25
CA GLY A 57 6.87 18.58 4.47
C GLY A 57 7.96 18.49 3.41
N TRP A 58 7.64 18.06 2.19
CA TRP A 58 8.60 17.84 1.09
C TRP A 58 8.58 18.95 0.04
N GLN A 59 7.79 20.00 0.25
CA GLN A 59 7.67 21.13 -0.69
C GLN A 59 8.98 21.91 -0.89
N ASP A 60 9.93 21.81 0.04
CA ASP A 60 11.18 22.57 -0.01
C ASP A 60 12.19 21.99 -1.01
N TRP A 61 12.08 20.70 -1.34
CA TRP A 61 12.99 20.00 -2.24
C TRP A 61 12.30 19.41 -3.47
N ILE A 62 10.99 19.11 -3.41
CA ILE A 62 10.22 18.66 -4.58
C ILE A 62 9.73 19.88 -5.37
N ILE A 63 10.06 19.91 -6.66
CA ILE A 63 9.64 20.95 -7.61
C ILE A 63 8.28 20.59 -8.23
N ALA A 64 8.12 19.34 -8.69
CA ALA A 64 6.88 18.87 -9.31
C ALA A 64 6.73 17.34 -9.26
N PRO A 65 5.50 16.80 -9.25
CA PRO A 65 4.22 17.50 -9.05
C PRO A 65 4.06 17.97 -7.59
N GLU A 66 3.00 18.72 -7.26
CA GLU A 66 2.70 19.11 -5.86
C GLU A 66 2.17 17.95 -5.01
N GLY A 67 1.66 16.92 -5.67
CA GLY A 67 1.10 15.72 -5.07
C GLY A 67 0.60 14.76 -6.15
N TYR A 68 0.09 13.61 -5.74
CA TYR A 68 -0.37 12.59 -6.68
C TYR A 68 -1.49 11.72 -6.07
N ALA A 69 -2.32 11.15 -6.95
CA ALA A 69 -3.34 10.19 -6.55
C ALA A 69 -2.69 8.81 -6.32
N ALA A 70 -2.36 8.51 -5.07
CA ALA A 70 -1.73 7.25 -4.67
C ALA A 70 -2.72 6.08 -4.70
N TYR A 71 -3.96 6.31 -4.26
CA TYR A 71 -4.96 5.28 -3.96
C TYR A 71 -4.48 4.27 -2.90
N TYR A 72 -5.41 3.50 -2.34
CA TYR A 72 -5.09 2.38 -1.45
C TYR A 72 -6.11 1.25 -1.60
N CYS A 73 -5.78 0.09 -1.03
CA CYS A 73 -6.66 -1.08 -1.03
C CYS A 73 -7.21 -1.30 0.36
N GLU A 74 -8.52 -1.48 0.44
CA GLU A 74 -9.24 -1.76 1.68
C GLU A 74 -10.55 -2.49 1.37
N GLY A 75 -11.02 -3.30 2.31
CA GLY A 75 -12.26 -4.05 2.24
C GLY A 75 -12.07 -5.50 2.64
N GLU A 76 -13.19 -6.21 2.78
CA GLU A 76 -13.20 -7.57 3.30
C GLU A 76 -12.90 -8.61 2.19
N CYS A 77 -12.09 -9.61 2.54
CA CYS A 77 -11.83 -10.80 1.73
C CYS A 77 -12.52 -12.02 2.38
N ALA A 78 -13.83 -12.11 2.18
CA ALA A 78 -14.66 -13.20 2.70
C ALA A 78 -15.27 -14.03 1.58
N PHE A 79 -15.68 -15.25 1.91
CA PHE A 79 -16.35 -16.13 0.96
C PHE A 79 -17.78 -15.63 0.65
N PRO A 80 -18.24 -15.68 -0.61
CA PRO A 80 -17.52 -16.11 -1.82
C PRO A 80 -16.60 -15.02 -2.38
N LEU A 81 -15.35 -15.38 -2.67
CA LEU A 81 -14.42 -14.49 -3.37
C LEU A 81 -14.88 -14.32 -4.82
N ASN A 82 -15.25 -13.10 -5.18
CA ASN A 82 -15.71 -12.80 -6.52
C ASN A 82 -14.53 -12.73 -7.50
N SER A 83 -14.74 -13.07 -8.78
CA SER A 83 -13.68 -13.08 -9.80
C SER A 83 -13.00 -11.71 -9.98
N TYR A 84 -13.72 -10.63 -9.69
CA TYR A 84 -13.22 -9.26 -9.70
C TYR A 84 -12.18 -8.94 -8.60
N MET A 85 -12.06 -9.78 -7.56
CA MET A 85 -11.14 -9.58 -6.43
C MET A 85 -9.73 -10.12 -6.68
N ASN A 86 -9.41 -10.58 -7.90
CA ASN A 86 -8.08 -11.06 -8.31
C ASN A 86 -7.42 -12.01 -7.30
N ALA A 87 -8.22 -12.91 -6.72
CA ALA A 87 -7.76 -13.77 -5.64
C ALA A 87 -6.78 -14.84 -6.14
N THR A 88 -5.73 -15.10 -5.38
CA THR A 88 -4.83 -16.23 -5.66
C THR A 88 -5.44 -17.55 -5.19
N ASN A 89 -5.00 -18.67 -5.76
CA ASN A 89 -5.40 -20.00 -5.28
C ASN A 89 -5.14 -20.17 -3.76
N HIS A 90 -4.04 -19.61 -3.26
CA HIS A 90 -3.74 -19.58 -1.82
C HIS A 90 -4.81 -18.81 -1.04
N ALA A 91 -5.19 -17.61 -1.48
CA ALA A 91 -6.23 -16.82 -0.83
C ALA A 91 -7.61 -17.51 -0.86
N ILE A 92 -7.94 -18.23 -1.93
CA ILE A 92 -9.17 -19.04 -2.01
C ILE A 92 -9.16 -20.14 -0.95
N VAL A 93 -8.08 -20.93 -0.88
CA VAL A 93 -7.95 -22.00 0.12
C VAL A 93 -7.94 -21.42 1.53
N GLN A 94 -7.19 -20.36 1.78
CA GLN A 94 -7.11 -19.70 3.09
C GLN A 94 -8.48 -19.18 3.53
N THR A 95 -9.26 -18.57 2.63
CA THR A 95 -10.63 -18.12 2.94
C THR A 95 -11.53 -19.28 3.31
N LEU A 96 -11.43 -20.41 2.59
CA LEU A 96 -12.22 -21.61 2.87
C LEU A 96 -11.83 -22.23 4.23
N VAL A 97 -10.54 -22.29 4.54
CA VAL A 97 -10.06 -22.82 5.83
C VAL A 97 -10.43 -21.87 6.97
N HIS A 98 -10.32 -20.56 6.78
CA HIS A 98 -10.80 -19.56 7.73
C HIS A 98 -12.29 -19.72 8.03
N PHE A 99 -13.12 -20.01 7.01
CA PHE A 99 -14.55 -20.25 7.20
C PHE A 99 -14.84 -21.47 8.11
N ILE A 100 -13.96 -22.48 8.11
CA ILE A 100 -14.10 -23.68 8.96
C ILE A 100 -13.49 -23.47 10.34
N ASN A 101 -12.34 -22.78 10.43
CA ASN A 101 -11.59 -22.63 11.68
C ASN A 101 -11.00 -21.21 11.83
N PRO A 102 -11.85 -20.21 12.14
CA PRO A 102 -11.46 -18.80 12.12
C PRO A 102 -10.43 -18.42 13.21
N GLU A 103 -10.37 -19.19 14.30
CA GLU A 103 -9.42 -18.97 15.40
C GLU A 103 -7.97 -19.32 15.02
N THR A 104 -7.79 -20.20 14.03
CA THR A 104 -6.46 -20.70 13.65
C THR A 104 -5.90 -20.09 12.39
N VAL A 105 -6.77 -19.68 11.46
CA VAL A 105 -6.38 -19.17 10.15
C VAL A 105 -7.01 -17.80 9.95
N PRO A 106 -6.24 -16.75 9.65
CA PRO A 106 -6.77 -15.45 9.28
C PRO A 106 -7.57 -15.43 7.98
N LYS A 107 -8.43 -14.42 7.81
CA LYS A 107 -8.86 -13.98 6.48
C LYS A 107 -7.66 -13.51 5.65
N PRO A 108 -7.69 -13.69 4.30
CA PRO A 108 -6.70 -13.05 3.43
C PRO A 108 -6.78 -11.52 3.51
N CYS A 109 -5.70 -10.85 3.10
CA CYS A 109 -5.63 -9.40 3.14
C CYS A 109 -6.00 -8.76 1.80
N CYS A 110 -6.66 -7.59 1.84
CA CYS A 110 -6.86 -6.78 0.64
C CYS A 110 -5.58 -5.98 0.34
N ALA A 111 -4.93 -6.30 -0.78
CA ALA A 111 -3.63 -5.72 -1.14
C ALA A 111 -3.56 -5.30 -2.62
N PRO A 112 -2.63 -4.38 -2.98
CA PRO A 112 -2.43 -3.98 -4.38
C PRO A 112 -1.91 -5.14 -5.23
N THR A 113 -2.55 -5.40 -6.37
CA THR A 113 -2.12 -6.39 -7.37
C THR A 113 -1.39 -5.74 -8.54
N GLN A 114 -1.70 -4.47 -8.83
CA GLN A 114 -1.06 -3.70 -9.89
C GLN A 114 -0.72 -2.30 -9.40
N LEU A 115 0.51 -1.88 -9.68
CA LEU A 115 1.06 -0.60 -9.26
C LEU A 115 1.71 0.12 -10.44
N HIS A 116 1.55 1.45 -10.50
CA HIS A 116 2.22 2.32 -11.45
C HIS A 116 3.26 3.20 -10.76
N GLY A 117 4.21 3.69 -11.55
CA GLY A 117 5.17 4.68 -11.12
C GLY A 117 4.78 6.10 -11.49
N ILE A 118 5.34 7.06 -10.78
CA ILE A 118 5.25 8.50 -11.07
C ILE A 118 6.65 9.06 -11.32
N SER A 119 6.73 10.16 -12.06
CA SER A 119 7.97 10.92 -12.22
C SER A 119 7.93 12.13 -11.29
N VAL A 120 9.01 12.35 -10.57
CA VAL A 120 9.18 13.47 -9.62
C VAL A 120 10.40 14.27 -10.03
N LEU A 121 10.23 15.59 -10.09
CA LEU A 121 11.27 16.57 -10.32
C LEU A 121 11.64 17.20 -8.97
N TYR A 122 12.91 17.16 -8.58
CA TYR A 122 13.35 17.64 -7.27
C TYR A 122 14.79 18.17 -7.30
N PHE A 123 15.18 18.91 -6.26
CA PHE A 123 16.56 19.35 -6.03
C PHE A 123 17.35 18.29 -5.26
N ASP A 124 18.54 17.92 -5.76
CA ASP A 124 19.48 17.11 -4.99
C ASP A 124 20.26 17.94 -3.95
N ASP A 125 21.08 17.28 -3.12
CA ASP A 125 21.89 17.94 -2.09
C ASP A 125 22.88 18.98 -2.65
N SER A 126 23.21 18.89 -3.95
CA SER A 126 24.09 19.82 -4.66
C SER A 126 23.29 20.91 -5.41
N SER A 127 21.99 21.05 -5.12
CA SER A 127 21.07 21.99 -5.78
C SER A 127 20.90 21.77 -7.29
N ASN A 128 21.19 20.57 -7.80
CA ASN A 128 20.87 20.20 -9.17
C ASN A 128 19.42 19.75 -9.31
N VAL A 129 18.81 20.06 -10.45
CA VAL A 129 17.45 19.63 -10.78
C VAL A 129 17.49 18.23 -11.38
N ILE A 130 16.86 17.27 -10.71
CA ILE A 130 16.82 15.86 -11.11
C ILE A 130 15.39 15.42 -11.39
N LEU A 131 15.18 14.78 -12.55
CA LEU A 131 13.93 14.10 -12.88
C LEU A 131 14.11 12.59 -12.65
N LYS A 132 13.33 12.02 -11.74
CA LYS A 132 13.40 10.59 -11.38
C LYS A 132 12.05 9.92 -11.40
N LYS A 133 11.99 8.71 -11.98
CA LYS A 133 10.79 7.88 -11.98
C LYS A 133 10.80 6.91 -10.79
N TYR A 134 9.87 7.10 -9.86
CA TYR A 134 9.63 6.20 -8.74
C TYR A 134 8.60 5.16 -9.14
N ARG A 135 8.96 3.87 -9.02
CA ARG A 135 8.05 2.74 -9.31
C ARG A 135 7.19 2.46 -8.08
N ASN A 136 6.06 1.78 -8.28
CA ASN A 136 5.18 1.29 -7.22
C ASN A 136 4.53 2.36 -6.33
N MET A 137 4.23 3.52 -6.89
CA MET A 137 3.68 4.66 -6.16
C MET A 137 2.15 4.74 -6.22
N VAL A 138 1.53 4.26 -7.30
CA VAL A 138 0.09 4.43 -7.57
C VAL A 138 -0.59 3.09 -7.67
N VAL A 139 -1.57 2.82 -6.82
CA VAL A 139 -2.39 1.59 -6.89
C VAL A 139 -3.36 1.68 -8.07
N ARG A 140 -3.33 0.67 -8.94
CA ARG A 140 -4.30 0.53 -10.04
C ARG A 140 -5.40 -0.48 -9.75
N ALA A 141 -5.03 -1.60 -9.13
CA ALA A 141 -5.94 -2.70 -8.85
C ALA A 141 -5.61 -3.31 -7.48
N CYS A 142 -6.66 -3.81 -6.83
CA CYS A 142 -6.60 -4.49 -5.55
C CYS A 142 -7.07 -5.94 -5.70
N GLY A 143 -6.70 -6.76 -4.73
CA GLY A 143 -7.16 -8.14 -4.65
C GLY A 143 -6.82 -8.82 -3.34
N CYS A 144 -7.33 -10.03 -3.18
CA CYS A 144 -7.18 -10.83 -1.97
C CYS A 144 -5.97 -11.77 -2.05
N HIS A 145 -5.04 -11.62 -1.10
CA HIS A 145 -3.77 -12.35 -1.04
C HIS A 145 -3.52 -12.96 0.34
#